data_AF-A0A8K1ZWS9-F1
#
_entry.id   AF-A0A8K1ZWS9-F1
#
_cell.length_a   1.000
_cell.length_b   1.000
_cell.length_c   1.000
_cell.angle_alpha   90.00
_cell.angle_beta   90.00
_cell.angle_gamma   90.00
#
_symmetry.space_group_name_H-M   'P 1'
#
loop_
_entity.id
_entity.type
_entity.pdbx_description
1 polymer ?
#
loop_
_entity_poly.entity_id
_entity_poly.type
_entity_poly.pdbx_seq_one_letter_code
_entity_poly.pdbx_strand_id
1 'polypeptide(L)'
;MSRRTHVSEGTLYTTRDQCFKELASIESEIQRAIQVSGVVHFDETGLRVNQHLWWLHVAATDGLTYYFVHPKRGQDAMNEMGILRLVWWPCCP
;
A
#
# COMPACT_ATOMS: atom_id res chain seq x y z
N MET A 1 10.26 3.51 37.59
CA MET A 1 9.24 2.44 37.47
C MET A 1 8.53 2.54 36.12
N SER A 2 8.80 1.64 35.18
CA SER A 2 7.96 1.50 33.97
C SER A 2 6.74 0.66 34.34
N ARG A 3 5.54 1.27 34.36
CA ARG A 3 4.29 0.52 34.56
C ARG A 3 4.01 -0.26 33.27
N ARG A 4 4.12 -1.58 33.34
CA ARG A 4 3.72 -2.48 32.26
C ARG A 4 2.19 -2.40 32.15
N THR A 5 1.68 -1.56 31.26
CA THR A 5 0.25 -1.48 30.95
C THR A 5 -0.18 -2.76 30.25
N HIS A 6 -0.99 -3.57 30.93
CA HIS A 6 -1.63 -4.74 30.35
C HIS A 6 -2.75 -4.27 29.42
N VAL A 7 -2.48 -4.23 28.12
CA VAL A 7 -3.50 -3.99 27.10
C VAL A 7 -4.16 -5.32 26.77
N SER A 8 -5.50 -5.35 26.71
CA SER A 8 -6.22 -6.56 26.31
C SER A 8 -6.09 -6.79 24.79
N GLU A 9 -6.12 -8.05 24.35
CA GLU A 9 -6.09 -8.37 22.92
C GLU A 9 -7.28 -7.74 22.17
N GLY A 10 -8.46 -7.73 22.79
CA GLY A 10 -9.65 -7.07 22.22
C GLY A 10 -9.45 -5.58 21.97
N THR A 11 -8.78 -4.87 22.89
CA THR A 11 -8.43 -3.46 22.70
C THR A 11 -7.52 -3.27 21.48
N LEU A 12 -6.52 -4.13 21.29
CA LEU A 12 -5.63 -4.06 20.12
C LEU A 12 -6.39 -4.24 18.81
N TYR A 13 -7.30 -5.21 18.73
CA TYR A 13 -8.11 -5.44 17.54
C TYR A 13 -9.04 -4.26 17.24
N THR A 14 -9.71 -3.72 18.25
CA THR A 14 -10.61 -2.57 18.07
C THR A 14 -9.85 -1.32 17.62
N THR A 15 -8.72 -1.00 18.26
CA THR A 15 -7.89 0.14 17.85
C THR A 15 -7.37 -0.05 16.43
N ARG A 16 -6.90 -1.25 16.06
CA ARG A 16 -6.45 -1.55 14.70
C ARG A 16 -7.55 -1.30 13.67
N ASP A 17 -8.74 -1.84 13.92
CA ASP A 17 -9.89 -1.72 13.02
C ASP A 17 -10.36 -0.27 12.88
N GLN A 18 -10.37 0.48 13.98
CA GLN A 18 -10.69 1.90 13.94
C GLN A 18 -9.67 2.70 13.14
N CYS A 19 -8.37 2.52 13.41
CA CYS A 19 -7.31 3.19 12.66
C CYS A 19 -7.36 2.84 11.16
N PHE A 20 -7.64 1.58 10.82
CA PHE A 20 -7.79 1.16 9.44
C PHE A 20 -8.91 1.91 8.73
N LYS A 21 -10.07 2.08 9.38
CA LYS A 21 -11.22 2.82 8.82
C LYS A 21 -10.92 4.30 8.67
N GLU A 22 -10.28 4.91 9.67
CA GLU A 22 -9.93 6.34 9.65
C GLU A 22 -8.85 6.66 8.61
N LEU A 23 -7.95 5.72 8.32
CA LEU A 23 -6.91 5.87 7.32
C LEU A 23 -7.44 5.83 5.88
N ALA A 24 -8.63 5.29 5.63
CA ALA A 24 -9.14 5.07 4.26
C ALA A 24 -9.26 6.37 3.43
N SER A 25 -9.63 7.49 4.06
CA SER A 25 -9.70 8.79 3.38
C SER A 25 -8.32 9.31 3.00
N ILE A 26 -7.36 9.25 3.93
CA ILE A 26 -5.98 9.66 3.74
C ILE A 26 -5.29 8.79 2.69
N GLU A 27 -5.53 7.48 2.72
CA GLU A 27 -5.04 6.55 1.73
C GLU A 27 -5.50 6.95 0.31
N SER A 28 -6.78 7.27 0.16
CA SER A 28 -7.35 7.74 -1.10
C SER A 28 -6.77 9.09 -1.54
N GLU A 29 -6.45 9.99 -0.61
CA GLU A 29 -5.78 11.26 -0.90
C GLU A 29 -4.34 11.06 -1.37
N ILE A 30 -3.59 10.17 -0.72
CA ILE A 30 -2.22 9.80 -1.11
C ILE A 30 -2.23 9.20 -2.52
N GLN A 31 -3.15 8.28 -2.80
CA GLN A 31 -3.27 7.66 -4.13
C GLN A 31 -3.50 8.72 -5.21
N ARG A 32 -4.42 9.67 -4.98
CA ARG A 32 -4.67 10.79 -5.91
C ARG A 32 -3.45 11.71 -6.07
N ALA A 33 -2.77 12.03 -4.97
CA ALA A 33 -1.60 12.90 -4.99
C ALA A 33 -0.43 12.27 -5.76
N ILE A 34 -0.23 10.96 -5.63
CA ILE A 34 0.77 10.21 -6.41
C ILE A 34 0.39 10.17 -7.88
N GLN A 35 -0.89 9.95 -8.22
CA GLN A 35 -1.37 9.95 -9.62
C GLN A 35 -1.13 11.26 -10.37
N VAL A 36 -1.13 12.40 -9.68
CA VAL A 36 -0.88 13.73 -10.28
C VAL A 36 0.59 14.15 -10.23
N SER A 37 1.45 13.37 -9.57
CA SER A 37 2.88 13.65 -9.53
C SER A 37 3.50 13.48 -10.92
N GLY A 38 4.43 14.38 -11.27
CA GLY A 38 5.14 14.30 -12.55
C GLY A 38 6.08 13.10 -12.66
N VAL A 39 6.60 12.63 -11.53
CA VAL A 39 7.46 11.44 -11.44
C VAL A 39 6.94 10.55 -10.32
N VAL A 40 6.83 9.25 -10.60
CA VAL A 40 6.45 8.23 -9.63
C VAL A 40 7.44 7.06 -9.78
N HIS A 41 7.98 6.62 -8.65
CA HIS A 41 8.85 5.46 -8.55
C HIS A 41 8.03 4.24 -8.14
N PHE A 42 8.25 3.12 -8.83
CA PHE A 42 7.60 1.86 -8.53
C PHE A 42 8.63 0.82 -8.10
N ASP A 43 8.31 0.05 -7.06
CA ASP A 43 9.12 -1.06 -6.58
C ASP A 43 8.24 -2.26 -6.21
N GLU A 44 8.82 -3.46 -6.21
CA GLU A 44 8.13 -4.69 -5.86
C GLU A 44 9.02 -5.58 -4.99
N THR A 45 8.58 -5.83 -3.76
CA THR A 45 9.30 -6.70 -2.82
C THR A 45 8.45 -7.90 -2.43
N GLY A 46 9.05 -9.10 -2.40
CA GLY A 46 8.38 -10.31 -1.94
C GLY A 46 8.11 -10.28 -0.43
N LEU A 47 6.87 -10.56 -0.04
CA LEU A 47 6.40 -10.66 1.34
C LEU A 47 5.81 -12.05 1.59
N ARG A 48 5.99 -12.62 2.79
CA ARG A 48 5.31 -13.87 3.16
C ARG A 48 4.07 -13.59 4.01
N VAL A 49 2.90 -13.94 3.49
CA VAL A 49 1.62 -13.86 4.20
C VAL A 49 1.08 -15.26 4.39
N ASN A 50 0.85 -15.68 5.63
CA ASN A 50 0.40 -17.04 5.97
C ASN A 50 1.21 -18.13 5.27
N GLN A 51 2.55 -18.02 5.25
CA GLN A 51 3.49 -18.93 4.58
C GLN A 51 3.46 -18.92 3.04
N HIS A 52 2.58 -18.14 2.41
CA HIS A 52 2.50 -17.99 0.97
C HIS A 52 3.29 -16.75 0.51
N LEU A 53 3.87 -16.82 -0.69
CA LEU A 53 4.53 -15.67 -1.31
C LEU A 53 3.47 -14.70 -1.84
N TRP A 54 3.55 -13.46 -1.38
CA TRP A 54 2.80 -12.31 -1.84
C TRP A 54 3.81 -11.24 -2.29
N TRP A 55 3.31 -10.23 -2.99
CA TRP A 55 4.10 -9.13 -3.51
C TRP A 55 3.61 -7.83 -2.92
N LEU A 56 4.53 -7.06 -2.35
CA LEU A 56 4.31 -5.70 -1.92
C LEU A 56 4.71 -4.78 -3.06
N HIS A 57 3.72 -4.14 -3.67
CA HIS A 57 3.89 -3.11 -4.68
C HIS A 57 3.98 -1.75 -3.98
N VAL A 58 5.00 -0.98 -4.34
CA VAL A 58 5.24 0.35 -3.79
C VAL A 58 5.10 1.36 -4.91
N ALA A 59 4.36 2.43 -4.66
CA ALA A 59 4.36 3.63 -5.50
C ALA A 59 4.78 4.81 -4.64
N ALA A 60 5.89 5.45 -4.98
CA ALA A 60 6.46 6.52 -4.18
C ALA A 60 6.80 7.75 -5.03
N THR A 61 6.68 8.92 -4.40
CA THR A 61 7.22 10.19 -4.87
C THR A 61 8.21 10.69 -3.81
N ASP A 62 8.81 11.86 -4.00
CA ASP A 62 9.76 12.43 -3.04
C ASP A 62 9.19 12.61 -1.62
N GLY A 63 7.86 12.72 -1.48
CA GLY A 63 7.20 12.98 -0.20
C GLY A 63 6.08 12.02 0.20
N LEU A 64 5.62 11.15 -0.70
CA LEU A 64 4.49 10.26 -0.46
C LEU A 64 4.81 8.84 -0.87
N THR A 65 4.34 7.88 -0.09
CA THR A 65 4.51 6.45 -0.38
C THR A 65 3.18 5.74 -0.22
N TYR A 66 2.83 4.91 -1.20
CA TYR A 66 1.67 4.05 -1.21
C TYR A 66 2.11 2.59 -1.31
N TYR A 67 1.49 1.74 -0.49
CA TYR A 67 1.79 0.32 -0.39
C TYR A 67 0.56 -0.50 -0.75
N PHE A 68 0.74 -1.47 -1.63
CA PHE A 68 -0.32 -2.37 -2.08
C PHE A 68 0.16 -3.82 -2.05
N VAL A 69 -0.52 -4.67 -1.30
CA VAL A 69 -0.14 -6.08 -1.13
C VAL A 69 -1.04 -6.96 -1.99
N HIS A 70 -0.44 -7.75 -2.88
CA HIS A 70 -1.17 -8.55 -3.86
C HIS A 70 -0.51 -9.93 -4.06
N PRO A 71 -1.26 -11.02 -4.27
CA PRO A 71 -0.68 -12.36 -4.46
C PRO A 71 0.08 -12.51 -5.78
N LYS A 72 -0.28 -11.74 -6.82
CA LYS A 72 0.41 -11.74 -8.12
C LYS A 72 1.39 -10.58 -8.24
N ARG A 73 2.48 -10.80 -8.96
CA ARG A 73 3.48 -9.79 -9.33
C ARG A 73 3.11 -9.09 -10.65
N GLY A 74 3.60 -7.86 -10.85
CA GLY A 74 3.60 -7.21 -12.15
C GLY A 74 2.28 -6.53 -12.51
N GLN A 75 1.93 -6.60 -13.80
CA GLN A 75 0.88 -5.76 -14.40
C GLN A 75 -0.50 -5.97 -13.77
N ASP A 76 -0.89 -7.20 -13.45
CA ASP A 76 -2.19 -7.49 -12.81
C ASP A 76 -2.35 -6.66 -11.52
N ALA A 77 -1.35 -6.68 -10.66
CA ALA A 77 -1.37 -5.95 -9.40
C ALA A 77 -1.29 -4.43 -9.60
N MET A 78 -0.47 -3.97 -10.55
CA MET A 78 -0.35 -2.54 -10.86
C MET A 78 -1.65 -1.95 -11.43
N ASN A 79 -2.39 -2.75 -12.21
CA ASN A 79 -3.71 -2.36 -12.74
C ASN A 79 -4.74 -2.28 -11.61
N GLU A 80 -4.76 -3.26 -10.70
CA GLU A 80 -5.65 -3.25 -9.52
C GLU A 80 -5.32 -2.12 -8.55
N MET A 81 -4.03 -1.77 -8.41
CA MET A 81 -3.55 -0.64 -7.62
C MET A 81 -4.06 0.71 -8.15
N GLY A 82 -4.40 0.80 -9.44
CA GLY A 82 -5.07 1.96 -10.04
C GLY A 82 -4.27 3.27 -10.07
N ILE A 83 -2.96 3.24 -9.75
CA ILE A 83 -2.10 4.44 -9.76
C ILE A 83 -1.62 4.78 -11.18
N LEU A 84 -1.32 3.77 -11.99
CA LEU A 84 -0.92 3.98 -13.38
C LEU A 84 -2.15 4.28 -14.24
N ARG A 85 -2.25 5.50 -14.79
CA ARG A 85 -3.15 5.74 -15.93
C ARG A 85 -2.68 4.87 -17.10
N LEU A 86 -3.61 4.17 -17.74
CA LEU A 86 -3.45 3.29 -18.93
C LEU A 86 -2.74 3.91 -20.16
N VAL A 87 -2.19 5.13 -20.06
CA VAL A 87 -1.55 5.89 -21.14
C VAL A 87 -0.03 5.64 -21.21
N TRP A 88 0.59 5.05 -20.18
CA TRP A 88 2.05 4.92 -20.11
C TRP A 88 2.66 3.75 -20.89
N TRP A 89 1.87 2.99 -21.65
CA TRP A 89 2.40 1.88 -22.45
C TRP A 89 2.16 2.05 -23.97
N PRO A 90 2.82 2.99 -24.65
CA PRO A 90 3.21 2.74 -26.03
C PRO A 90 4.56 1.99 -25.99
N CYS A 91 4.55 0.75 -26.48
CA CYS A 91 5.72 0.00 -26.93
C CYS A 91 6.90 -0.20 -25.94
N CYS A 92 7.09 -1.45 -25.55
CA CYS A 92 8.38 -2.08 -25.87
C CYS A 92 8.08 -3.16 -26.93
N PRO A 93 8.83 -3.24 -28.05
CA PRO A 93 8.61 -4.25 -29.09
C PRO A 93 8.81 -5.69 -28.57
#